data_AF-A0A965AH53-F1
#
_entry.id   AF-A0A965AH53-F1
#
_cell.length_a   1.000
_cell.length_b   1.000
_cell.length_c   1.000
_cell.angle_alpha   90.00
_cell.angle_beta   90.00
_cell.angle_gamma   90.00
#
_symmetry.space_group_name_H-M   'P 1'
#
loop_
_entity.id
_entity.type
_entity.pdbx_description
1 polymer ?
#
loop_
_entity_poly.entity_id
_entity_poly.type
_entity_poly.pdbx_seq_one_letter_code
_entity_poly.pdbx_strand_id
1 'polypeptide(L)'
;MEGSTARQAVEGAAGDVIDSAILDARLDAEIVEAADSLRARQHEDGYWVFDLEADATIPAEYILLNHFLGEPEPVLEAKLATYLRRIQSDRHGGWPLFHDGDFDMSASVKAYFALKLAGDDPDASHMTRARESILSAGGAALSNVFTRITLALFGQVPWRAVPVMPVGIMLLPKWSPFHIF
;
A
#
# COMPACT_ATOMS: atom_id res chain seq x y z
N MET A 1 66.54 28.94 -37.95
CA MET A 1 65.79 30.16 -38.30
C MET A 1 64.50 29.68 -38.94
N GLU A 2 63.46 29.50 -38.11
CA GLU A 2 62.36 30.47 -37.90
C GLU A 2 61.27 30.23 -38.96
N GLY A 3 60.01 29.98 -38.63
CA GLY A 3 59.31 29.95 -37.37
C GLY A 3 57.80 29.92 -37.65
N SER A 4 57.05 29.30 -36.75
CA SER A 4 55.66 29.65 -36.42
C SER A 4 54.61 29.64 -37.53
N THR A 5 53.80 28.57 -37.61
CA THR A 5 52.36 28.76 -37.81
C THR A 5 51.56 27.63 -37.15
N ALA A 6 50.79 28.04 -36.14
CA ALA A 6 49.52 27.46 -35.69
C ALA A 6 49.48 25.98 -35.29
N ARG A 7 49.75 25.76 -33.99
CA ARG A 7 48.95 24.83 -33.17
C ARG A 7 47.47 25.17 -33.36
N GLN A 8 46.72 24.32 -34.05
CA GLN A 8 45.27 24.44 -34.13
C GLN A 8 44.63 23.34 -33.28
N ALA A 9 44.16 23.80 -32.12
CA ALA A 9 43.05 23.30 -31.31
C ALA A 9 42.67 21.81 -31.46
N VAL A 10 43.16 20.99 -30.52
CA VAL A 10 42.27 19.99 -29.91
C VAL A 10 41.48 20.75 -28.85
N GLU A 11 40.47 21.49 -29.29
CA GLU A 11 39.40 21.97 -28.41
C GLU A 11 38.64 20.72 -27.97
N GLY A 12 38.99 20.23 -26.77
CA GLY A 12 38.15 19.30 -26.06
C GLY A 12 36.76 19.91 -25.98
N ALA A 13 35.76 19.16 -26.40
CA ALA A 13 34.38 19.44 -26.05
C ALA A 13 34.35 19.54 -24.53
N ALA A 14 34.27 20.77 -24.03
CA ALA A 14 34.05 21.09 -22.64
C ALA A 14 32.68 20.54 -22.29
N GLY A 15 32.64 19.26 -21.87
CA GLY A 15 31.55 18.78 -21.06
C GLY A 15 31.48 19.70 -19.85
N ASP A 16 30.28 20.20 -19.55
CA ASP A 16 30.01 21.08 -18.42
C ASP A 16 30.62 20.51 -17.13
N VAL A 17 31.83 20.96 -16.82
CA VAL A 17 32.45 20.73 -15.51
C VAL A 17 31.77 21.75 -14.61
N ILE A 18 30.68 21.33 -13.97
CA ILE A 18 30.13 22.08 -12.85
C ILE A 18 31.28 22.27 -11.87
N ASP A 19 31.61 23.54 -11.58
CA ASP A 19 32.63 23.88 -10.60
C ASP A 19 32.27 23.20 -9.27
N SER A 20 33.18 22.35 -8.78
CA SER A 20 32.99 21.59 -7.53
C SER A 20 32.59 22.51 -6.39
N ALA A 21 33.15 23.72 -6.32
CA ALA A 21 32.83 24.68 -5.25
C ALA A 21 31.37 25.17 -5.32
N ILE A 22 30.81 25.29 -6.53
CA ILE A 22 29.40 25.66 -6.74
C ILE A 22 28.48 24.49 -6.38
N LEU A 23 28.89 23.27 -6.72
CA LEU A 23 28.13 22.06 -6.36
C LEU A 23 28.10 21.85 -4.84
N ASP A 24 29.24 22.00 -4.18
CA ASP A 24 29.38 21.83 -2.73
C ASP A 24 28.55 22.88 -1.98
N ALA A 25 28.62 24.16 -2.37
CA ALA A 25 27.82 25.22 -1.75
C ALA A 25 26.30 25.01 -1.93
N ARG A 26 25.88 24.48 -3.08
CA ARG A 26 24.47 24.13 -3.32
C ARG A 26 24.06 22.94 -2.46
N LEU A 27 24.89 21.92 -2.37
CA LEU A 27 24.61 20.74 -1.55
C LEU A 27 24.46 21.12 -0.07
N ASP A 28 25.35 21.97 0.46
CA ASP A 28 25.26 22.45 1.84
C ASP A 28 23.97 23.23 2.10
N ALA A 29 23.55 24.07 1.16
CA ALA A 29 22.30 24.81 1.27
C ALA A 29 21.07 23.87 1.30
N GLU A 30 21.03 22.87 0.41
CA GLU A 30 19.96 21.87 0.36
C GLU A 30 19.91 21.02 1.64
N ILE A 31 21.07 20.65 2.21
CA ILE A 31 21.14 19.92 3.48
C ILE A 31 20.53 20.74 4.61
N VAL A 32 20.88 22.03 4.70
CA VAL A 32 20.32 22.93 5.72
C VAL A 32 18.81 23.08 5.57
N GLU A 33 18.34 23.32 4.34
CA GLU A 33 16.91 23.45 4.06
C GLU A 33 16.12 22.18 4.40
N ALA A 34 16.61 21.01 3.98
CA ALA A 34 15.97 19.73 4.28
C ALA A 34 15.95 19.44 5.79
N ALA A 35 17.05 19.74 6.48
CA ALA A 35 17.14 19.57 7.94
C ALA A 35 16.15 20.49 8.67
N ASP A 36 16.04 21.74 8.27
CA ASP A 36 15.12 22.71 8.88
C ASP A 36 13.67 22.37 8.58
N SER A 37 13.36 21.90 7.36
CA SER A 37 12.05 21.38 6.99
C SER A 37 11.64 20.17 7.84
N LEU A 38 12.56 19.24 8.08
CA LEU A 38 12.30 18.10 8.96
C LEU A 38 12.13 18.54 10.43
N ARG A 39 12.99 19.43 10.94
CA ARG A 39 12.88 19.98 12.31
C ARG A 39 11.58 20.72 12.53
N ALA A 40 11.11 21.48 11.55
CA ALA A 40 9.82 22.18 11.61
C ALA A 40 8.61 21.24 11.77
N ARG A 41 8.78 19.95 11.46
CA ARG A 41 7.76 18.90 11.63
C ARG A 41 7.92 18.09 12.92
N GLN A 42 8.92 18.41 13.75
CA GLN A 42 9.12 17.75 15.04
C GLN A 42 8.04 18.20 16.03
N HIS A 43 7.47 17.25 16.78
CA HIS A 43 6.57 17.56 17.88
C HIS A 43 7.33 18.25 19.02
N GLU A 44 6.63 19.01 19.87
CA GLU A 44 7.23 19.70 21.02
C GLU A 44 7.97 18.73 21.98
N ASP A 45 7.51 17.48 22.06
CA ASP A 45 8.13 16.42 22.87
C ASP A 45 9.35 15.74 22.20
N GLY A 46 9.74 16.19 21.01
CA GLY A 46 10.97 15.77 20.33
C GLY A 46 10.84 14.59 19.38
N TYR A 47 9.64 14.04 19.16
CA TYR A 47 9.41 12.94 18.21
C TYR A 47 8.89 13.43 16.85
N TRP A 48 8.92 12.56 15.84
CA TRP A 48 8.24 12.76 14.55
C TRP A 48 7.15 11.72 14.36
N VAL A 49 6.01 12.14 13.82
CA VAL A 49 4.92 11.26 13.41
C VAL A 49 4.59 11.54 11.95
N PHE A 50 4.59 10.47 11.16
CA PHE A 50 4.18 10.48 9.77
C PHE A 50 3.20 9.34 9.54
N ASP A 51 2.40 9.49 8.50
CA ASP A 51 1.46 8.45 8.11
C ASP A 51 2.22 7.20 7.66
N LEU A 52 1.92 6.07 8.30
CA LEU A 52 2.33 4.76 7.84
C LEU A 52 1.23 4.21 6.95
N GLU A 53 1.27 4.58 5.67
CA GLU A 53 0.30 4.10 4.68
C GLU A 53 0.54 2.61 4.40
N ALA A 54 -0.51 1.82 4.62
CA ALA A 54 -0.57 0.42 4.23
C ALA A 54 -1.46 0.26 2.99
N ASP A 55 -1.74 -0.99 2.61
CA ASP A 55 -2.65 -1.30 1.53
C ASP A 55 -4.15 -1.13 1.92
N ALA A 56 -5.03 -1.47 0.98
CA ALA A 56 -6.49 -1.35 1.13
C ALA A 56 -7.10 -2.30 2.20
N THR A 57 -6.36 -3.30 2.67
CA THR A 57 -6.89 -4.33 3.58
C THR A 57 -7.21 -3.78 4.95
N ILE A 58 -6.35 -2.94 5.54
CA ILE A 58 -6.58 -2.35 6.88
C ILE A 58 -7.88 -1.53 6.93
N PRO A 59 -8.12 -0.52 6.06
CA PRO A 59 -9.37 0.22 6.08
C PRO A 59 -10.58 -0.63 5.69
N ALA A 60 -10.43 -1.60 4.78
CA ALA A 60 -11.52 -2.50 4.41
C ALA A 60 -11.91 -3.44 5.57
N GLU A 61 -10.94 -4.03 6.25
CA GLU A 61 -11.17 -4.92 7.39
C GLU A 61 -11.74 -4.19 8.59
N TYR A 62 -11.42 -2.91 8.76
CA TYR A 62 -12.05 -2.09 9.79
C TYR A 62 -13.55 -1.88 9.54
N ILE A 63 -13.95 -1.54 8.30
CA ILE A 63 -15.38 -1.49 7.91
C ILE A 63 -16.03 -2.85 8.15
N LEU A 64 -15.41 -3.93 7.67
CA LEU A 64 -15.92 -5.29 7.84
C LEU A 64 -16.06 -5.67 9.32
N LEU A 65 -15.10 -5.33 10.17
CA LEU A 65 -15.15 -5.61 11.60
C LEU A 65 -16.34 -4.90 12.26
N ASN A 66 -16.51 -3.61 12.03
CA ASN A 66 -17.59 -2.83 12.62
C ASN A 66 -18.98 -3.35 12.18
N HIS A 67 -19.14 -3.72 10.90
CA HIS A 67 -20.36 -4.37 10.42
C HIS A 67 -20.58 -5.74 11.05
N PHE A 68 -19.54 -6.54 11.23
CA PHE A 68 -19.64 -7.86 11.88
C PHE A 68 -20.05 -7.74 13.35
N LEU A 69 -19.57 -6.71 14.06
CA LEU A 69 -19.93 -6.42 15.45
C LEU A 69 -21.31 -5.78 15.59
N GLY A 70 -21.91 -5.29 14.49
CA GLY A 70 -23.18 -4.56 14.52
C GLY A 70 -23.05 -3.12 15.00
N GLU A 71 -21.83 -2.56 14.94
CA GLU A 71 -21.48 -1.22 15.41
C GLU A 71 -20.87 -0.37 14.27
N PRO A 72 -21.57 -0.16 13.14
CA PRO A 72 -21.04 0.66 12.06
C PRO A 72 -20.85 2.10 12.52
N GLU A 73 -19.82 2.76 11.99
CA GLU A 73 -19.48 4.16 12.27
C GLU A 73 -19.64 4.99 11.00
N PRO A 74 -20.84 5.52 10.68
CA PRO A 74 -21.16 6.00 9.34
C PRO A 74 -20.24 7.11 8.83
N VAL A 75 -19.80 8.01 9.72
CA VAL A 75 -18.92 9.12 9.36
C VAL A 75 -17.51 8.62 9.02
N LEU A 76 -16.98 7.68 9.79
CA LEU A 76 -15.65 7.11 9.56
C LEU A 76 -15.68 6.17 8.35
N GLU A 77 -16.71 5.32 8.26
CA GLU A 77 -16.95 4.44 7.13
C GLU A 77 -17.01 5.21 5.80
N ALA A 78 -17.74 6.33 5.74
CA ALA A 78 -17.79 7.15 4.53
C ALA A 78 -16.40 7.70 4.12
N LYS A 79 -15.55 8.05 5.10
CA LYS A 79 -14.16 8.48 4.84
C LYS A 79 -13.30 7.31 4.34
N LEU A 80 -13.41 6.14 4.97
CA LEU A 80 -12.67 4.94 4.58
C LEU A 80 -13.11 4.45 3.19
N ALA A 81 -14.41 4.44 2.88
CA ALA A 81 -14.92 4.10 1.56
C ALA A 81 -14.41 5.09 0.50
N THR A 82 -14.34 6.38 0.83
CA THR A 82 -13.76 7.40 -0.06
C THR A 82 -12.28 7.15 -0.30
N TYR A 83 -11.53 6.79 0.75
CA TYR A 83 -10.13 6.38 0.63
C TYR A 83 -9.98 5.16 -0.28
N LEU A 84 -10.75 4.09 -0.05
CA LEU A 84 -10.72 2.87 -0.84
C LEU A 84 -10.97 3.12 -2.33
N ARG A 85 -11.97 3.95 -2.67
CA ARG A 85 -12.24 4.36 -4.06
C ARG A 85 -11.08 5.13 -4.66
N ARG A 86 -10.45 6.04 -3.90
CA ARG A 86 -9.32 6.86 -4.36
C ARG A 86 -8.09 6.01 -4.71
N ILE A 87 -7.82 4.96 -3.95
CA ILE A 87 -6.63 4.12 -4.13
C ILE A 87 -6.86 2.90 -5.04
N GLN A 88 -8.04 2.81 -5.68
CA GLN A 88 -8.32 1.76 -6.66
C GLN A 88 -7.52 2.02 -7.94
N SER A 89 -6.91 0.98 -8.48
CA SER A 89 -6.06 1.11 -9.66
C SER A 89 -6.87 1.32 -10.94
N ASP A 90 -6.53 2.36 -11.70
CA ASP A 90 -7.04 2.58 -13.05
C ASP A 90 -6.50 1.62 -14.10
N ARG A 91 -5.34 1.02 -13.83
CA ARG A 91 -4.70 0.05 -14.73
C ARG A 91 -5.40 -1.31 -14.72
N HIS A 92 -5.74 -1.82 -13.54
CA HIS A 92 -6.22 -3.19 -13.38
C HIS A 92 -7.50 -3.32 -12.54
N GLY A 93 -8.18 -2.22 -12.21
CA GLY A 93 -9.51 -2.23 -11.58
C GLY A 93 -9.60 -2.77 -10.15
N GLY A 94 -8.55 -3.37 -9.60
CA GLY A 94 -8.47 -3.86 -8.23
C GLY A 94 -7.57 -2.99 -7.34
N TRP A 95 -7.07 -3.59 -6.26
CA TRP A 95 -6.19 -2.95 -5.28
C TRP A 95 -4.86 -3.71 -5.16
N PRO A 96 -3.73 -2.99 -5.13
CA PRO A 96 -2.40 -3.55 -4.88
C PRO A 96 -2.06 -3.60 -3.38
N LEU A 97 -0.95 -4.27 -3.04
CA LEU A 97 -0.38 -4.28 -1.68
C LEU A 97 0.53 -3.08 -1.36
N PHE A 98 0.84 -2.24 -2.36
CA PHE A 98 1.62 -1.02 -2.21
C PHE A 98 1.30 -0.06 -3.36
N HIS A 99 1.68 1.21 -3.21
CA HIS A 99 1.42 2.26 -4.19
C HIS A 99 1.91 1.86 -5.60
N ASP A 100 1.05 2.01 -6.61
CA ASP A 100 1.30 1.62 -8.01
C ASP A 100 1.70 0.15 -8.25
N GLY A 101 1.45 -0.73 -7.27
CA GLY A 101 1.71 -2.16 -7.41
C GLY A 101 0.80 -2.88 -8.42
N ASP A 102 1.03 -4.18 -8.53
CA ASP A 102 0.17 -5.07 -9.31
C ASP A 102 -1.08 -5.49 -8.52
N PHE A 103 -2.07 -6.02 -9.25
CA PHE A 103 -3.31 -6.54 -8.66
C PHE A 103 -3.04 -7.59 -7.57
N ASP A 104 -3.63 -7.40 -6.39
CA ASP A 104 -3.70 -8.44 -5.37
C ASP A 104 -5.14 -8.93 -5.16
N MET A 105 -5.31 -10.25 -5.21
CA MET A 105 -6.63 -10.89 -5.06
C MET A 105 -7.25 -10.64 -3.69
N SER A 106 -6.45 -10.72 -2.63
CA SER A 106 -6.94 -10.66 -1.24
C SER A 106 -7.36 -9.24 -0.87
N ALA A 107 -6.53 -8.24 -1.21
CA ALA A 107 -6.82 -6.83 -1.05
C ALA A 107 -8.04 -6.43 -1.87
N SER A 108 -8.11 -6.86 -3.13
CA SER A 108 -9.23 -6.51 -4.02
C SER A 108 -10.56 -7.07 -3.54
N VAL A 109 -10.60 -8.33 -3.09
CA VAL A 109 -11.82 -8.95 -2.56
C VAL A 109 -12.28 -8.26 -1.27
N LYS A 110 -11.36 -7.95 -0.36
CA LYS A 110 -11.67 -7.23 0.89
C LYS A 110 -12.21 -5.83 0.61
N ALA A 111 -11.53 -5.05 -0.24
CA ALA A 111 -11.95 -3.70 -0.60
C ALA A 111 -13.31 -3.68 -1.31
N TYR A 112 -13.52 -4.56 -2.29
CA TYR A 112 -14.82 -4.71 -2.96
C TYR A 112 -15.93 -5.05 -1.97
N PHE A 113 -15.69 -5.98 -1.04
CA PHE A 113 -16.69 -6.37 -0.06
C PHE A 113 -17.00 -5.24 0.93
N ALA A 114 -15.98 -4.54 1.42
CA ALA A 114 -16.14 -3.39 2.31
C ALA A 114 -16.95 -2.26 1.64
N LEU A 115 -16.66 -1.93 0.37
CA LEU A 115 -17.42 -0.92 -0.38
C LEU A 115 -18.88 -1.33 -0.56
N LYS A 116 -19.15 -2.62 -0.81
CA LYS A 116 -20.53 -3.13 -0.89
C LYS A 116 -21.28 -2.98 0.43
N LEU A 117 -20.63 -3.23 1.57
CA LEU A 117 -21.23 -2.99 2.90
C LEU A 117 -21.44 -1.51 3.19
N ALA A 118 -20.54 -0.65 2.72
CA ALA A 118 -20.67 0.80 2.80
C ALA A 118 -21.78 1.38 1.90
N GLY A 119 -22.46 0.53 1.13
CA GLY A 119 -23.63 0.89 0.32
C GLY A 119 -23.33 1.19 -1.15
N ASP A 120 -22.11 0.94 -1.63
CA ASP A 120 -21.78 1.13 -3.04
C ASP A 120 -22.56 0.12 -3.91
N ASP A 121 -23.22 0.63 -4.95
CA ASP A 121 -23.96 -0.18 -5.92
C ASP A 121 -23.00 -1.14 -6.65
N PRO A 122 -23.23 -2.47 -6.62
CA PRO A 122 -22.41 -3.44 -7.34
C PRO A 122 -22.26 -3.18 -8.83
N ASP A 123 -23.19 -2.43 -9.44
CA ASP A 123 -23.17 -2.10 -10.86
C ASP A 123 -22.63 -0.69 -11.15
N ALA A 124 -22.17 0.04 -10.12
CA ALA A 124 -21.37 1.24 -10.31
C ALA A 124 -20.08 0.92 -11.08
N SER A 125 -19.57 1.90 -11.84
CA SER A 125 -18.40 1.72 -12.72
C SER A 125 -17.17 1.15 -11.99
N HIS A 126 -16.88 1.64 -10.79
CA HIS A 126 -15.72 1.22 -10.00
C HIS A 126 -15.90 -0.18 -9.41
N MET A 127 -17.13 -0.54 -9.01
CA MET A 127 -17.48 -1.87 -8.52
C MET A 127 -17.44 -2.92 -9.65
N THR A 128 -17.96 -2.58 -10.83
CA THR A 128 -17.93 -3.47 -12.00
C THR A 128 -16.50 -3.79 -12.41
N ARG A 129 -15.62 -2.77 -12.52
CA ARG A 129 -14.20 -2.95 -12.81
C ARG A 129 -13.51 -3.89 -11.80
N ALA A 130 -13.75 -3.67 -10.51
CA ALA A 130 -13.21 -4.54 -9.45
C ALA A 130 -13.70 -5.98 -9.59
N ARG A 131 -15.01 -6.17 -9.78
CA ARG A 131 -15.65 -7.48 -9.95
C ARG A 131 -15.07 -8.23 -11.15
N GLU A 132 -14.94 -7.59 -12.30
CA GLU A 132 -14.35 -8.19 -13.51
C GLU A 132 -12.88 -8.57 -13.30
N SER A 133 -12.11 -7.73 -12.63
CA SER A 133 -10.70 -7.99 -12.32
C SER A 133 -10.55 -9.18 -11.36
N ILE A 134 -11.39 -9.25 -10.32
CA ILE A 134 -11.44 -10.38 -9.39
C ILE A 134 -11.82 -11.67 -10.12
N LEU A 135 -12.86 -11.65 -10.96
CA LEU A 135 -13.33 -12.84 -11.66
C LEU A 135 -12.33 -13.33 -12.71
N SER A 136 -11.74 -12.42 -13.49
CA SER A 136 -10.71 -12.75 -14.49
C SER A 136 -9.44 -13.31 -13.87
N ALA A 137 -9.10 -12.90 -12.65
CA ALA A 137 -7.97 -13.43 -11.88
C ALA A 137 -8.27 -14.75 -11.14
N GLY A 138 -9.43 -15.39 -11.39
CA GLY A 138 -9.79 -16.70 -10.81
C GLY A 138 -10.72 -16.64 -9.60
N GLY A 139 -11.16 -15.44 -9.21
CA GLY A 139 -12.16 -15.21 -8.18
C GLY A 139 -11.65 -15.35 -6.74
N ALA A 140 -12.53 -15.02 -5.79
CA ALA A 140 -12.23 -15.00 -4.36
C ALA A 140 -11.78 -16.36 -3.77
N ALA A 141 -11.96 -17.45 -4.51
CA ALA A 141 -11.41 -18.76 -4.14
C ALA A 141 -9.87 -18.74 -4.11
N LEU A 142 -9.20 -17.85 -4.84
CA LEU A 142 -7.74 -17.71 -4.83
C LEU A 142 -7.21 -16.72 -3.78
N SER A 143 -8.08 -16.15 -2.94
CA SER A 143 -7.65 -15.31 -1.83
C SER A 143 -6.93 -16.10 -0.74
N ASN A 144 -6.09 -15.41 0.02
CA ASN A 144 -5.35 -15.98 1.14
C ASN A 144 -6.27 -16.39 2.31
N VAL A 145 -5.68 -17.07 3.30
CA VAL A 145 -6.41 -17.61 4.46
C VAL A 145 -7.18 -16.53 5.25
N PHE A 146 -6.62 -15.33 5.41
CA PHE A 146 -7.27 -14.25 6.16
C PHE A 146 -8.54 -13.77 5.45
N THR A 147 -8.47 -13.53 4.14
CA THR A 147 -9.68 -13.16 3.37
C THR A 147 -10.73 -14.26 3.40
N ARG A 148 -10.33 -15.54 3.35
CA ARG A 148 -11.28 -16.66 3.47
C ARG A 148 -11.93 -16.72 4.84
N ILE A 149 -11.20 -16.44 5.92
CA ILE A 149 -11.75 -16.32 7.28
C ILE A 149 -12.80 -15.21 7.31
N THR A 150 -12.48 -14.02 6.78
CA THR A 150 -13.43 -12.90 6.70
C THR A 150 -14.69 -13.29 5.93
N LEU A 151 -14.56 -13.91 4.76
CA LEU A 151 -15.71 -14.38 3.98
C LEU A 151 -16.54 -15.44 4.74
N ALA A 152 -15.89 -16.31 5.52
CA ALA A 152 -16.57 -17.32 6.34
C ALA A 152 -17.33 -16.71 7.53
N LEU A 153 -16.75 -15.70 8.19
CA LEU A 153 -17.40 -14.93 9.26
C LEU A 153 -18.72 -14.30 8.78
N PHE A 154 -18.73 -13.80 7.53
CA PHE A 154 -19.91 -13.24 6.89
C PHE A 154 -20.80 -14.26 6.15
N GLY A 155 -20.53 -15.56 6.31
CA GLY A 155 -21.33 -16.63 5.69
C GLY A 155 -21.26 -16.69 4.16
N GLN A 156 -20.33 -15.98 3.52
CA GLN A 156 -20.17 -15.96 2.06
C GLN A 156 -19.54 -17.26 1.52
N VAL A 157 -18.76 -17.93 2.37
CA VAL A 157 -18.21 -19.27 2.12
C VAL A 157 -18.39 -20.14 3.36
N PRO A 158 -18.46 -21.48 3.22
CA PRO A 158 -18.50 -22.34 4.39
C PRO A 158 -17.13 -22.40 5.07
N TRP A 159 -17.10 -22.58 6.40
CA TRP A 159 -15.85 -22.69 7.17
C TRP A 159 -14.87 -23.78 6.67
N ARG A 160 -15.37 -24.82 5.98
CA ARG A 160 -14.51 -25.82 5.31
C ARG A 160 -13.61 -25.25 4.21
N ALA A 161 -13.83 -24.01 3.77
CA ALA A 161 -12.96 -23.30 2.82
C ALA A 161 -11.68 -22.75 3.47
N VAL A 162 -11.65 -22.66 4.81
CA VAL A 162 -10.53 -22.17 5.61
C VAL A 162 -9.70 -23.36 6.12
N PRO A 163 -8.36 -23.34 6.02
CA PRO A 163 -7.50 -24.32 6.67
C PRO A 163 -7.77 -24.43 8.17
N VAL A 164 -7.81 -25.65 8.70
CA VAL A 164 -8.06 -25.89 10.12
C VAL A 164 -6.91 -25.36 10.96
N MET A 165 -7.21 -24.51 11.94
CA MET A 165 -6.28 -24.07 12.98
C MET A 165 -6.73 -24.68 14.32
N PRO A 166 -6.19 -25.85 14.71
CA PRO A 166 -6.69 -26.57 15.89
C PRO A 166 -6.27 -25.86 17.17
N VAL A 167 -7.25 -25.45 18.00
CA VAL A 167 -7.01 -24.79 19.30
C VAL A 167 -6.15 -25.64 20.25
N GLY A 168 -6.14 -26.97 20.08
CA GLY A 168 -5.29 -27.88 20.83
C GLY A 168 -3.78 -27.62 20.69
N ILE A 169 -3.35 -26.84 19.68
CA ILE A 169 -1.95 -26.39 19.54
C ILE A 169 -1.46 -25.64 20.78
N MET A 170 -2.37 -24.96 21.50
CA MET A 170 -2.09 -24.26 22.76
C MET A 170 -1.68 -25.19 23.90
N LEU A 171 -1.98 -26.49 23.79
CA LEU A 171 -1.67 -27.51 24.80
C LEU A 171 -0.38 -28.26 24.49
N LEU A 172 0.29 -27.98 23.37
CA LEU A 172 1.51 -28.66 23.00
C LEU A 172 2.65 -28.29 23.97
N PRO A 173 3.53 -29.23 24.29
CA PRO A 173 4.72 -28.92 25.09
C PRO A 173 5.69 -28.04 24.30
N LYS A 174 6.51 -27.25 24.99
CA LYS A 174 7.49 -26.33 24.38
C LYS A 174 8.48 -26.99 23.41
N TRP A 175 8.73 -28.30 23.56
CA TRP A 175 9.63 -29.03 22.65
C TRP A 175 8.97 -29.39 21.31
N SER A 176 7.65 -29.27 21.20
CA SER A 176 6.91 -29.61 20.00
C SER A 176 7.27 -28.67 18.85
N PRO A 177 7.45 -29.17 17.61
CA PRO A 177 7.78 -28.34 16.45
C PRO A 177 6.64 -27.39 16.02
N PHE A 178 5.44 -27.53 16.57
CA PHE A 178 4.27 -26.68 16.30
C PHE A 178 3.86 -25.85 17.51
N HIS A 179 4.73 -25.71 18.51
CA HIS A 179 4.47 -24.82 19.63
C HIS A 179 4.48 -23.35 19.18
N ILE A 180 3.71 -22.50 19.85
CA ILE A 180 3.48 -21.09 19.45
C ILE A 180 4.63 -20.13 19.82
N PHE A 181 5.65 -20.63 20.51
CA PHE A 181 6.86 -19.92 20.94
C PHE A 181 8.08 -20.74 20.55
#